data_AF-A0A919LM41-F1
#
_entry.id   AF-A0A919LM41-F1
#
_cell.length_a   1.000
_cell.length_b   1.000
_cell.length_c   1.000
_cell.angle_alpha   90.00
_cell.angle_beta   90.00
_cell.angle_gamma   90.00
#
_symmetry.space_group_name_H-M   'P 1'
#
loop_
_entity.id
_entity.type
_entity.pdbx_description
1 polymer ?
#
loop_
_entity_poly.entity_id
_entity_poly.type
_entity_poly.pdbx_seq_one_letter_code
_entity_poly.pdbx_strand_id
1 'polypeptide(L)'
;MPHLWLGPDRSTLDTVGEWFTLVTPDPAPWERQATAPGPPVHVEPLPEEHLDLCGLGPHGALLVRPDGHIAARWPDGPPDDRVLRQALSAVNRPGSG
;
A
#
# COMPACT_ATOMS: atom_id res chain seq x y z
N MET A 1 5.56 -12.99 0.95
CA MET A 1 4.22 -13.13 0.35
C MET A 1 4.14 -14.46 -0.39
N PRO A 2 3.14 -15.33 -0.14
CA PRO A 2 2.98 -16.56 -0.93
C PRO A 2 2.44 -16.22 -2.33
N HIS A 3 2.93 -16.93 -3.34
CA HIS A 3 2.54 -16.72 -4.73
C HIS A 3 1.11 -17.23 -4.97
N LEU A 4 0.19 -16.34 -5.35
CA LEU A 4 -1.16 -16.70 -5.78
C LEU A 4 -1.41 -16.15 -7.19
N TRP A 5 -2.07 -16.96 -8.01
CA TRP A 5 -2.38 -16.62 -9.40
C TRP A 5 -3.76 -15.98 -9.47
N LEU A 6 -3.84 -14.80 -10.08
CA LEU A 6 -5.06 -14.00 -10.23
C LEU A 6 -5.73 -14.22 -11.61
N GLY A 7 -5.08 -14.92 -12.54
CA GLY A 7 -5.62 -15.26 -13.85
C GLY A 7 -4.65 -16.12 -14.68
N PRO A 8 -5.03 -16.55 -15.90
CA PRO A 8 -4.24 -17.49 -16.71
C PRO A 8 -2.84 -16.98 -17.09
N ASP A 9 -2.63 -15.65 -17.10
CA ASP A 9 -1.35 -15.00 -17.35
C ASP A 9 -1.02 -13.90 -16.31
N ARG A 10 -1.62 -13.94 -15.11
CA ARG A 10 -1.37 -12.92 -14.07
C ARG A 10 -1.08 -13.54 -12.72
N SER A 11 0.13 -13.28 -12.23
CA SER A 11 0.56 -13.56 -10.86
C SER A 11 0.40 -12.33 -9.99
N THR A 12 0.16 -12.50 -8.68
CA THR A 12 0.31 -11.41 -7.70
C THR A 12 1.68 -10.74 -7.84
N LEU A 13 2.71 -11.50 -8.24
CA LEU A 13 4.08 -10.99 -8.48
C LEU A 13 4.28 -10.12 -9.72
N ASP A 14 3.41 -10.22 -10.73
CA ASP A 14 3.49 -9.32 -11.89
C ASP A 14 2.83 -7.95 -11.61
N THR A 15 2.10 -7.85 -10.50
CA THR A 15 1.40 -6.61 -10.10
C THR A 15 2.21 -5.81 -9.06
N VAL A 16 2.98 -6.51 -8.22
CA VAL A 16 4.04 -5.92 -7.35
C VAL A 16 5.37 -6.01 -8.09
N GLY A 17 5.72 -4.97 -8.84
CA GLY A 17 6.99 -4.95 -9.58
C GLY A 17 7.50 -3.56 -9.93
N GLU A 18 6.62 -2.61 -10.25
CA GLU A 18 7.01 -1.24 -10.60
C GLU A 18 6.55 -0.15 -9.60
N TRP A 19 5.48 -0.39 -8.84
CA TRP A 19 4.79 0.68 -8.11
C TRP A 19 4.53 0.34 -6.65
N PHE A 20 4.38 1.37 -5.82
CA PHE A 20 3.92 1.21 -4.45
C PHE A 20 2.43 0.88 -4.46
N THR A 21 2.01 -0.10 -3.68
CA THR A 21 0.60 -0.49 -3.54
C THR A 21 0.13 -0.19 -2.14
N LEU A 22 -0.93 0.59 -2.00
CA LEU A 22 -1.61 0.85 -0.77
C LEU A 22 -2.88 0.01 -0.71
N VAL A 23 -3.01 -0.83 0.32
CA VAL A 23 -4.12 -1.75 0.51
C VAL A 23 -4.96 -1.27 1.69
N THR A 24 -6.25 -0.97 1.47
CA THR A 24 -7.13 -0.35 2.48
C THR A 24 -8.61 -0.75 2.28
N PRO A 25 -9.39 -1.03 3.33
CA PRO A 25 -10.85 -1.16 3.23
C PRO A 25 -11.56 0.16 2.88
N ASP A 26 -10.95 1.30 3.17
CA ASP A 26 -11.50 2.63 2.92
C ASP A 26 -10.57 3.41 1.97
N PRO A 27 -10.73 3.30 0.64
CA PRO A 27 -9.80 3.88 -0.33
C PRO A 27 -9.92 5.41 -0.47
N ALA A 28 -11.10 5.97 -0.24
CA ALA A 28 -11.41 7.37 -0.49
C ALA A 28 -10.46 8.40 0.20
N PRO A 29 -10.08 8.26 1.50
CA PRO A 29 -9.13 9.18 2.13
C PRO A 29 -7.72 9.04 1.58
N TRP A 30 -7.34 7.86 1.08
CA TRP A 30 -6.00 7.58 0.62
C TRP A 30 -5.77 7.92 -0.85
N GLU A 31 -6.78 7.73 -1.72
CA GLU A 31 -6.74 8.16 -3.12
C GLU A 31 -6.47 9.67 -3.25
N ARG A 32 -7.06 10.48 -2.36
CA ARG A 32 -6.78 11.92 -2.29
C ARG A 32 -5.32 12.23 -1.99
N GLN A 33 -4.64 11.39 -1.22
CA GLN A 33 -3.22 11.56 -0.93
C GLN A 33 -2.34 11.04 -2.08
N ALA A 34 -2.78 9.98 -2.75
CA ALA A 34 -2.09 9.37 -3.89
C ALA A 34 -2.11 10.24 -5.16
N THR A 35 -3.11 11.12 -5.30
CA THR A 35 -3.21 12.10 -6.41
C THR A 35 -2.29 13.31 -6.26
N ALA A 36 -1.63 13.49 -5.11
CA ALA A 36 -0.68 14.56 -4.91
C ALA A 36 0.65 14.30 -5.67
N PRO A 37 1.44 15.34 -5.99
CA PRO A 37 2.73 15.17 -6.68
C PRO A 37 3.67 14.22 -5.91
N GLY A 38 4.16 13.17 -6.58
CA GLY A 38 5.00 12.13 -5.97
C GLY A 38 5.14 10.87 -6.84
N PRO A 39 5.79 9.80 -6.33
CA PRO A 39 5.82 8.51 -7.01
C PRO A 39 4.42 7.90 -7.08
N PRO A 40 4.06 7.19 -8.16
CA PRO A 40 2.73 6.60 -8.29
C PRO A 40 2.47 5.56 -7.20
N VAL A 41 1.29 5.65 -6.62
CA VAL A 41 0.77 4.68 -5.65
C VAL A 41 -0.54 4.13 -6.18
N HIS A 42 -0.63 2.82 -6.30
CA HIS A 42 -1.88 2.13 -6.57
C HIS A 42 -2.65 1.94 -5.28
N VAL A 43 -3.88 2.44 -5.20
CA VAL A 43 -4.78 2.17 -4.08
C VAL A 43 -5.66 0.98 -4.44
N GLU A 44 -5.56 -0.09 -3.67
CA GLU A 44 -6.31 -1.33 -3.84
C GLU A 44 -7.26 -1.54 -2.65
N PRO A 45 -8.54 -1.81 -2.91
CA PRO A 45 -9.50 -2.09 -1.84
C PRO A 45 -9.17 -3.41 -1.16
N LEU A 46 -9.15 -3.41 0.17
CA LEU A 46 -9.00 -4.61 0.99
C LEU A 46 -10.38 -5.10 1.45
N PRO A 47 -10.77 -6.35 1.18
CA PRO A 47 -11.97 -6.93 1.76
C PRO A 47 -11.89 -6.93 3.29
N GLU A 48 -13.00 -6.62 3.95
CA GLU A 48 -13.08 -6.56 5.43
C GLU A 48 -12.65 -7.86 6.11
N GLU A 49 -12.85 -8.99 5.43
CA GLU A 49 -12.46 -10.34 5.87
C GLU A 49 -10.95 -10.49 6.14
N HIS A 50 -10.13 -9.64 5.53
CA HIS A 50 -8.67 -9.67 5.67
C HIS A 50 -8.13 -8.65 6.68
N LEU A 51 -9.00 -7.84 7.31
CA LEU A 51 -8.58 -6.81 8.25
C LEU A 51 -7.85 -7.37 9.47
N ASP A 52 -8.37 -8.42 10.08
CA ASP A 52 -7.73 -9.07 11.23
C ASP A 52 -6.37 -9.68 10.89
N LEU A 53 -6.23 -10.26 9.68
CA LEU A 53 -4.97 -10.83 9.20
C LEU A 53 -3.90 -9.76 8.96
N CYS A 54 -4.33 -8.58 8.50
CA CYS A 54 -3.48 -7.42 8.28
C CYS A 54 -3.29 -6.57 9.54
N GLY A 55 -4.03 -6.86 10.61
CA GLY A 55 -4.12 -6.05 11.81
C GLY A 55 -4.56 -4.61 11.51
N LEU A 56 -5.50 -4.45 10.59
CA LEU A 56 -6.07 -3.15 10.24
C LEU A 56 -7.45 -3.01 10.84
N GLY A 57 -7.82 -1.79 11.22
CA GLY A 57 -9.20 -1.40 11.44
C GLY A 57 -9.90 -1.06 10.13
N PRO A 58 -11.20 -0.71 10.20
CA PRO A 58 -12.02 -0.39 9.02
C PRO A 58 -11.57 0.84 8.22
N HIS A 59 -10.65 1.64 8.76
CA HIS A 59 -10.04 2.79 8.07
C HIS A 59 -8.54 2.62 7.85
N GLY A 60 -7.97 1.50 8.28
CA GLY A 60 -6.54 1.25 8.23
C GLY A 60 -5.98 1.12 6.82
N ALA A 61 -4.66 1.15 6.67
CA ALA A 61 -4.02 0.83 5.40
C ALA A 61 -2.64 0.19 5.58
N LEU A 62 -2.24 -0.58 4.58
CA LEU A 62 -0.90 -1.12 4.42
C LEU A 62 -0.26 -0.56 3.16
N LEU A 63 0.93 0.02 3.30
CA LEU A 63 1.78 0.36 2.17
C LEU A 63 2.72 -0.80 1.88
N VAL A 64 2.62 -1.34 0.67
CA VAL A 64 3.43 -2.43 0.15
C VAL A 64 4.34 -1.88 -0.94
N ARG A 65 5.61 -2.25 -0.87
CA ARG A 65 6.64 -1.90 -1.84
C ARG A 65 6.52 -2.77 -3.09
N PRO A 66 7.12 -2.33 -4.22
CA PRO A 66 7.22 -3.17 -5.42
C PRO A 66 7.90 -4.53 -5.17
N ASP A 67 8.75 -4.63 -4.15
CA ASP A 67 9.42 -5.89 -3.76
C ASP A 67 8.56 -6.79 -2.84
N GLY A 68 7.28 -6.45 -2.64
CA GLY A 68 6.35 -7.19 -1.80
C GLY A 68 6.55 -7.03 -0.29
N HIS A 69 7.42 -6.12 0.16
CA HIS A 69 7.60 -5.83 1.58
C HIS A 69 6.64 -4.73 2.06
N ILE A 70 6.16 -4.86 3.30
CA ILE A 70 5.37 -3.82 3.95
C ILE A 70 6.33 -2.67 4.30
N ALA A 71 6.13 -1.53 3.65
CA ALA A 71 6.83 -0.28 3.94
C ALA A 71 6.26 0.42 5.17
N ALA A 72 4.94 0.42 5.32
CA ALA A 72 4.26 1.07 6.43
C ALA A 72 2.90 0.42 6.71
N ARG A 73 2.43 0.57 7.96
CA ARG A 73 1.12 0.12 8.42
C ARG A 73 0.46 1.23 9.23
N TRP A 74 -0.81 1.49 8.94
CA TRP A 74 -1.65 2.43 9.66
C TRP A 74 -2.91 1.70 10.12
N PRO A 75 -3.02 1.30 11.39
CA PRO A 75 -4.16 0.47 11.85
C PRO A 75 -5.49 1.22 11.82
N ASP A 76 -5.51 2.52 12.14
CA ASP A 76 -6.75 3.29 12.31
C ASP A 76 -6.99 4.32 11.19
N GLY A 77 -6.16 4.29 10.15
CA GLY A 77 -6.20 5.23 9.02
C GLY A 77 -5.11 6.29 9.06
N PRO A 78 -5.13 7.23 8.10
CA PRO A 78 -4.06 8.20 7.95
C PRO A 78 -4.12 9.23 9.09
N PRO A 79 -3.05 9.41 9.90
CA PRO A 79 -3.02 10.45 10.94
C PRO A 79 -3.10 11.87 10.37
N ASP A 80 -2.64 12.07 9.12
CA ASP A 80 -2.77 13.32 8.37
C ASP A 80 -2.75 13.08 6.85
N ASP A 81 -3.02 14.12 6.06
CA ASP A 81 -3.06 14.08 4.58
C ASP A 81 -1.66 14.00 3.90
N ARG A 82 -0.59 13.92 4.69
CA ARG A 82 0.81 13.91 4.23
C ARG A 82 1.52 12.60 4.56
N VAL A 83 0.94 11.79 5.45
CA VAL A 83 1.56 10.57 5.98
C VAL A 83 1.96 9.60 4.88
N LEU A 84 1.14 9.46 3.83
CA LEU A 84 1.46 8.60 2.69
C LEU A 84 2.71 9.09 1.97
N ARG A 85 2.80 10.40 1.68
CA ARG A 85 3.98 11.00 1.03
C ARG A 85 5.23 10.91 1.89
N GLN A 86 5.09 11.11 3.21
CA GLN A 86 6.20 10.96 4.14
C GLN A 86 6.75 9.53 4.11
N ALA A 87 5.87 8.52 4.17
CA ALA A 87 6.27 7.12 4.07
C ALA A 87 6.97 6.81 2.75
N LEU A 88 6.43 7.28 1.61
CA LEU A 88 7.06 7.10 0.29
C LEU A 88 8.45 7.75 0.23
N SER A 89 8.60 8.97 0.76
CA SER A 89 9.90 9.67 0.79
C SER A 89 10.92 9.00 1.71
N ALA A 90 10.47 8.39 2.80
CA ALA A 90 11.33 7.67 3.73
C ALA A 90 11.85 6.37 3.10
N VAL A 91 11.00 5.65 2.34
CA VAL A 91 11.38 4.42 1.66
C VAL A 91 12.28 4.69 0.44
N ASN A 92 12.10 5.82 -0.24
CA ASN A 92 12.91 6.22 -1.39
C ASN A 92 14.22 6.92 -1.04
N ARG A 93 14.57 7.11 0.25
CA ARG A 93 15.94 7.53 0.57
C ARG A 93 16.88 6.41 0.14
N PRO A 94 17.82 6.64 -0.79
CA PRO A 94 18.91 5.71 -0.98
C PRO A 94 19.62 5.64 0.37
N GLY A 95 19.70 4.45 0.94
CA GLY A 95 20.59 4.22 2.07
C GLY A 95 21.96 4.77 1.68
N SER A 96 22.48 5.69 2.48
CA SER A 96 23.87 6.09 2.40
C SER A 96 24.71 4.83 2.61
N GLY A 97 25.18 4.25 1.51
CA GLY A 97 26.29 3.31 1.48
C GLY A 97 27.60 4.08 1.49
#